data_AF-A0A7K4HMZ8-F1
#
_entry.id   AF-A0A7K4HMZ8-F1
#
_cell.length_a   1.000
_cell.length_b   1.000
_cell.length_c   1.000
_cell.angle_alpha   90.00
_cell.angle_beta   90.00
_cell.angle_gamma   90.00
#
_symmetry.space_group_name_H-M   'P 1'
#
loop_
_entity.id
_entity.type
_entity.pdbx_description
1 polymer ?
#
loop_
_entity_poly.entity_id
_entity_poly.type
_entity_poly.pdbx_seq_one_letter_code
_entity_poly.pdbx_strand_id
1 'polypeptide(L)'
;MERGASRLLEAVASATASALEEAETTLPADVLGAIEGALERERNPIARTQIENILENVRYAGEHALPICQDTGVPVVYLTLPPTVPFTPELREAVAEGVRRATVAVPLRPNVVDPLTRQNTGDNTGGGMPAVHVTPGDDLTITVLPKGAGAENCSRIAMLLPSQVGSVARFATETVLLAGGKPCPPVVLGIGIGSTFDGAAARAKEALLLSIDTMTPYEQEICDAVNALCIGPMGLGGDVTALAVKVRQGHCHTASLPVAVNVQCWAHRRATRRVAV
;
A
#
# COMPACT_ATOMS: atom_id res chain seq x y z
N MET A 1 -21.46 -12.86 -27.95
CA MET A 1 -21.31 -12.38 -26.56
C MET A 1 -20.27 -13.19 -25.79
N GLU A 2 -20.30 -14.53 -25.82
CA GLU A 2 -19.33 -15.38 -25.07
C GLU A 2 -17.84 -15.12 -25.40
N ARG A 3 -17.48 -14.94 -26.68
CA ARG A 3 -16.08 -14.64 -27.07
C ARG A 3 -15.58 -13.29 -26.52
N GLY A 4 -16.47 -12.31 -26.37
CA GLY A 4 -16.12 -10.98 -25.84
C GLY A 4 -15.95 -11.02 -24.32
N ALA A 5 -16.83 -11.75 -23.61
CA ALA A 5 -16.70 -11.96 -22.18
C ALA A 5 -15.41 -12.73 -21.84
N SER A 6 -15.11 -13.81 -22.56
CA SER A 6 -13.87 -14.59 -22.36
C SER A 6 -12.61 -13.74 -22.59
N ARG A 7 -12.61 -12.85 -23.60
CA ARG A 7 -11.49 -11.93 -23.87
C ARG A 7 -11.28 -10.90 -22.75
N LEU A 8 -12.36 -10.34 -22.22
CA LEU A 8 -12.30 -9.39 -21.10
C LEU A 8 -11.68 -10.03 -19.85
N LEU A 9 -12.15 -11.22 -19.48
CA LEU A 9 -11.65 -11.93 -18.30
C LEU A 9 -10.16 -12.25 -18.43
N GLU A 10 -9.74 -12.72 -19.60
CA GLU A 10 -8.32 -12.96 -19.87
C GLU A 10 -7.48 -11.68 -19.82
N ALA A 11 -7.98 -10.57 -20.36
CA ALA A 11 -7.31 -9.28 -20.30
C ALA A 11 -7.16 -8.78 -18.85
N VAL A 12 -8.16 -9.00 -17.99
CA VAL A 12 -8.12 -8.65 -16.56
C VAL A 12 -7.11 -9.51 -15.80
N ALA A 13 -7.08 -10.82 -16.05
CA ALA A 13 -6.09 -11.70 -15.45
C ALA A 13 -4.67 -11.32 -15.86
N SER A 14 -4.44 -11.08 -17.15
CA SER A 14 -3.14 -10.64 -17.68
C SER A 14 -2.71 -9.28 -17.13
N ALA A 15 -3.62 -8.30 -17.07
CA ALA A 15 -3.32 -6.98 -16.53
C ALA A 15 -3.03 -7.02 -15.02
N THR A 16 -3.74 -7.86 -14.27
CA THR A 16 -3.48 -8.06 -12.83
C THR A 16 -2.10 -8.67 -12.63
N ALA A 17 -1.74 -9.71 -13.40
CA ALA A 17 -0.45 -10.36 -13.30
C ALA A 17 0.71 -9.40 -13.64
N SER A 18 0.58 -8.65 -14.74
CA SER A 18 1.57 -7.65 -15.14
C SER A 18 1.71 -6.49 -14.15
N ALA A 19 0.61 -6.06 -13.51
CA ALA A 19 0.67 -5.05 -12.47
C ALA A 19 1.42 -5.57 -11.23
N LEU A 20 1.19 -6.82 -10.82
CA LEU A 20 1.91 -7.43 -9.70
C LEU A 20 3.39 -7.62 -10.01
N GLU A 21 3.73 -8.04 -11.22
CA GLU A 21 5.12 -8.15 -11.67
C GLU A 21 5.86 -6.82 -11.54
N GLU A 22 5.30 -5.72 -12.05
CA GLU A 22 5.91 -4.40 -11.90
C GLU A 22 6.00 -3.98 -10.44
N ALA A 23 4.90 -4.10 -9.68
CA ALA A 23 4.86 -3.65 -8.29
C ALA A 23 5.84 -4.43 -7.40
N GLU A 24 6.11 -5.70 -7.69
CA GLU A 24 7.00 -6.53 -6.87
C GLU A 24 8.47 -6.38 -7.22
N THR A 25 8.79 -6.04 -8.47
CA THR A 25 10.17 -5.96 -8.97
C THR A 25 10.71 -4.53 -9.04
N THR A 26 9.82 -3.52 -9.03
CA THR A 26 10.20 -2.11 -9.13
C THR A 26 9.42 -1.23 -8.14
N LEU A 27 9.90 0.00 -7.91
CA LEU A 27 9.17 1.02 -7.15
C LEU A 27 8.68 2.12 -8.09
N PRO A 28 7.49 2.71 -7.81
CA PRO A 28 7.05 3.93 -8.49
C PRO A 28 8.08 5.05 -8.41
N ALA A 29 8.14 5.90 -9.45
CA ALA A 29 9.12 6.98 -9.54
C ALA A 29 9.05 7.98 -8.38
N ASP A 30 7.85 8.29 -7.89
CA ASP A 30 7.65 9.19 -6.75
C ASP A 30 8.16 8.57 -5.43
N VAL A 31 8.03 7.25 -5.28
CA VAL A 31 8.59 6.50 -4.14
C VAL A 31 10.11 6.47 -4.21
N LEU A 32 10.67 6.15 -5.37
CA LEU A 32 12.13 6.13 -5.56
C LEU A 32 12.74 7.51 -5.32
N GLY A 33 12.16 8.57 -5.90
CA GLY A 33 12.60 9.94 -5.70
C GLY A 33 12.50 10.39 -4.24
N ALA A 34 11.49 9.94 -3.49
CA ALA A 34 11.39 10.22 -2.06
C ALA A 34 12.50 9.54 -1.24
N ILE A 35 12.90 8.31 -1.60
CA ILE A 35 14.00 7.58 -0.96
C ILE A 35 15.35 8.25 -1.30
N GLU A 36 15.57 8.64 -2.54
CA GLU A 36 16.77 9.38 -2.97
C GLU A 36 16.87 10.72 -2.24
N GLY A 37 15.79 11.49 -2.20
CA GLY A 37 15.75 12.74 -1.44
C GLY A 37 15.90 12.54 0.07
N ALA A 38 15.50 11.39 0.62
CA ALA A 38 15.78 11.03 2.01
C ALA A 38 17.29 10.79 2.24
N LEU A 39 17.97 10.11 1.30
CA LEU A 39 19.42 9.92 1.37
C LEU A 39 20.18 11.26 1.36
N GLU A 40 19.73 12.24 0.57
CA GLU A 40 20.37 13.56 0.52
C GLU A 40 20.27 14.33 1.84
N ARG A 41 19.15 14.17 2.56
CA ARG A 41 18.85 14.93 3.78
C ARG A 41 19.31 14.24 5.07
N GLU A 42 19.44 12.91 5.06
CA GLU A 42 19.79 12.14 6.25
C GLU A 42 21.24 12.43 6.69
N ARG A 43 21.40 12.81 7.95
CA ARG A 43 22.72 13.18 8.53
C ARG A 43 23.34 12.04 9.32
N ASN A 44 22.54 11.10 9.82
CA ASN A 44 23.07 9.98 10.59
C ASN A 44 23.75 8.96 9.65
N PRO A 45 25.05 8.65 9.82
CA PRO A 45 25.77 7.77 8.89
C PRO A 45 25.21 6.35 8.83
N ILE A 46 24.71 5.81 9.96
CA ILE A 46 24.10 4.47 10.00
C ILE A 46 22.79 4.47 9.20
N ALA A 47 21.96 5.49 9.39
CA ALA A 47 20.71 5.69 8.65
C ALA A 47 20.95 5.81 7.15
N ARG A 48 21.95 6.62 6.74
CA ARG A 48 22.35 6.78 5.34
C ARG A 48 22.70 5.44 4.70
N THR A 49 23.52 4.62 5.36
CA THR A 49 23.89 3.29 4.87
C THR A 49 22.66 2.39 4.69
N GLN A 50 21.65 2.46 5.56
CA GLN A 50 20.41 1.70 5.34
C GLN A 50 19.63 2.18 4.12
N ILE A 51 19.58 3.49 3.87
CA ILE A 51 18.92 4.03 2.66
C ILE A 51 19.70 3.63 1.40
N GLU A 52 21.04 3.66 1.43
CA GLU A 52 21.89 3.18 0.34
C GLU A 52 21.63 1.70 0.04
N ASN A 53 21.57 0.85 1.07
CA ASN A 53 21.24 -0.57 0.91
C ASN A 53 19.83 -0.78 0.32
N ILE A 54 18.86 0.05 0.71
CA ILE A 54 17.50 0.03 0.14
C ILE A 54 17.56 0.33 -1.36
N LEU A 55 18.24 1.40 -1.77
CA LEU A 55 18.37 1.80 -3.17
C LEU A 55 19.12 0.73 -4.00
N GLU A 56 20.20 0.17 -3.46
CA GLU A 56 20.93 -0.93 -4.10
C GLU A 56 20.04 -2.17 -4.28
N ASN A 57 19.27 -2.54 -3.26
CA ASN A 57 18.34 -3.66 -3.33
C ASN A 57 17.25 -3.43 -4.38
N VAL A 58 16.67 -2.23 -4.46
CA VAL A 58 15.66 -1.87 -5.48
C VAL A 58 16.26 -1.99 -6.88
N ARG A 59 17.49 -1.48 -7.09
CA ARG A 59 18.20 -1.59 -8.37
C ARG A 59 18.45 -3.05 -8.73
N TYR A 60 18.99 -3.83 -7.79
CA TYR A 60 19.29 -5.25 -8.00
C TYR A 60 18.03 -6.05 -8.33
N ALA A 61 16.94 -5.82 -7.60
CA ALA A 61 15.64 -6.45 -7.84
C ALA A 61 15.12 -6.17 -9.25
N GLY A 62 15.17 -4.91 -9.69
CA GLY A 62 14.75 -4.51 -11.03
C GLY A 62 15.63 -5.11 -12.15
N GLU A 63 16.95 -5.13 -11.98
CA GLU A 63 17.89 -5.71 -12.96
C GLU A 63 17.72 -7.23 -13.14
N HIS A 64 17.31 -7.93 -12.09
CA HIS A 64 17.19 -9.40 -12.07
C HIS A 64 15.73 -9.89 -12.10
N ALA A 65 14.76 -8.99 -12.22
CA ALA A 65 13.33 -9.29 -12.14
C ALA A 65 12.96 -10.13 -10.89
N LEU A 66 13.52 -9.77 -9.74
CA LEU A 66 13.28 -10.44 -8.46
C LEU A 66 12.37 -9.59 -7.57
N PRO A 67 11.57 -10.21 -6.69
CA PRO A 67 10.83 -9.46 -5.68
C PRO A 67 11.76 -8.62 -4.80
N ILE A 68 11.41 -7.35 -4.61
CA ILE A 68 12.16 -6.38 -3.80
C ILE A 68 12.28 -6.82 -2.34
N CYS A 69 11.32 -7.60 -1.83
CA CYS A 69 11.28 -8.04 -0.44
C CYS A 69 10.86 -9.51 -0.34
N GLN A 70 11.42 -10.22 0.65
CA GLN A 70 11.04 -11.61 0.97
C GLN A 70 9.56 -11.73 1.41
N ASP A 71 9.00 -10.65 1.94
CA ASP A 71 7.56 -10.51 2.17
C ASP A 71 6.95 -9.82 0.93
N THR A 72 6.56 -10.63 -0.05
CA THR A 72 5.77 -10.19 -1.22
C THR A 72 4.37 -9.71 -0.83
N GLY A 73 4.04 -9.71 0.45
CA GLY A 73 2.79 -9.19 0.96
C GLY A 73 1.56 -10.01 0.55
N VAL A 74 0.40 -9.46 0.90
CA VAL A 74 -0.88 -9.93 0.41
C VAL A 74 -1.39 -9.02 -0.71
N PRO A 75 -2.03 -9.56 -1.76
CA PRO A 75 -2.53 -8.76 -2.87
C PRO A 75 -3.79 -7.98 -2.46
N VAL A 76 -3.70 -6.65 -2.54
CA VAL A 76 -4.84 -5.73 -2.50
C VAL A 76 -5.01 -5.13 -3.88
N VAL A 77 -6.22 -5.24 -4.45
CA VAL A 77 -6.53 -4.84 -5.82
C VAL A 77 -7.63 -3.81 -5.81
N TYR A 78 -7.42 -2.72 -6.55
CA TYR A 78 -8.39 -1.67 -6.80
C TYR A 78 -8.77 -1.69 -8.28
N LEU A 79 -10.04 -1.96 -8.55
CA LEU A 79 -10.63 -1.91 -9.88
C LEU A 79 -11.35 -0.57 -10.06
N THR A 80 -11.01 0.15 -11.12
CA THR A 80 -11.88 1.19 -11.66
C THR A 80 -12.66 0.59 -12.80
N LEU A 81 -13.98 0.63 -12.76
CA LEU A 81 -14.84 0.05 -13.78
C LEU A 81 -15.61 1.13 -14.55
N PRO A 82 -15.63 1.09 -15.90
CA PRO A 82 -16.54 1.88 -16.70
C PRO A 82 -17.98 1.39 -16.53
N PRO A 83 -19.00 2.24 -16.78
CA PRO A 83 -20.41 1.85 -16.68
C PRO A 83 -20.80 0.62 -17.52
N THR A 84 -20.02 0.33 -18.56
CA THR A 84 -20.22 -0.79 -19.48
C THR A 84 -19.67 -2.13 -18.99
N VAL A 85 -18.89 -2.15 -17.90
CA VAL A 85 -18.28 -3.37 -17.34
C VAL A 85 -18.87 -3.65 -15.96
N PRO A 86 -19.77 -4.64 -15.82
CA PRO A 86 -20.32 -5.01 -14.53
C PRO A 86 -19.28 -5.74 -13.67
N PHE A 87 -19.29 -5.51 -12.37
CA PHE A 87 -18.51 -6.31 -11.43
C PHE A 87 -19.21 -7.64 -11.16
N THR A 88 -18.77 -8.71 -11.84
CA THR A 88 -19.33 -10.06 -11.71
C THR A 88 -18.42 -10.99 -10.91
N PRO A 89 -18.91 -12.14 -10.42
CA PRO A 89 -18.06 -13.17 -9.82
C PRO A 89 -16.93 -13.63 -10.74
N GLU A 90 -17.17 -13.73 -12.04
CA GLU A 90 -16.16 -14.12 -13.03
C GLU A 90 -15.07 -13.05 -13.17
N LEU A 91 -15.44 -11.75 -13.09
CA LEU A 91 -14.47 -10.66 -13.12
C LEU A 91 -13.58 -10.68 -11.86
N ARG A 92 -14.17 -10.97 -10.69
CA ARG A 92 -13.41 -11.18 -9.45
C ARG A 92 -12.48 -12.38 -9.57
N GLU A 93 -12.95 -13.48 -10.16
CA GLU A 93 -12.13 -14.66 -10.39
C GLU A 93 -11.00 -14.39 -11.38
N ALA A 94 -11.23 -13.57 -12.42
CA ALA A 94 -10.16 -13.15 -13.33
C ALA A 94 -9.04 -12.37 -12.60
N VAL A 95 -9.38 -11.54 -11.61
CA VAL A 95 -8.37 -10.91 -10.75
C VAL A 95 -7.61 -11.95 -9.94
N ALA A 96 -8.31 -12.92 -9.33
CA ALA A 96 -7.68 -14.00 -8.57
C ALA A 96 -6.76 -14.86 -9.45
N GLU A 97 -7.19 -15.19 -10.67
CA GLU A 97 -6.38 -15.88 -11.68
C GLU A 97 -5.10 -15.09 -12.01
N GLY A 98 -5.19 -13.77 -12.16
CA GLY A 98 -4.01 -12.93 -12.35
C GLY A 98 -3.04 -12.96 -11.17
N VAL A 99 -3.55 -13.01 -9.93
CA VAL A 99 -2.73 -13.24 -8.74
C VAL A 99 -2.05 -14.61 -8.78
N ARG A 100 -2.79 -15.68 -9.12
CA ARG A 100 -2.23 -17.05 -9.21
C ARG A 100 -1.11 -17.12 -10.25
N ARG A 101 -1.28 -16.48 -11.40
CA ARG A 101 -0.25 -16.36 -12.45
C ARG A 101 0.98 -15.61 -11.94
N ALA A 102 0.81 -14.45 -11.31
CA ALA A 102 1.92 -13.68 -10.75
C ALA A 102 2.66 -14.45 -9.65
N THR A 103 1.95 -15.18 -8.79
CA THR A 103 2.57 -16.00 -7.74
C THR A 103 3.58 -16.99 -8.29
N VAL A 104 3.30 -17.59 -9.44
CA VAL A 104 4.23 -18.52 -10.11
C VAL A 104 5.29 -17.79 -10.92
N ALA A 105 4.91 -16.80 -11.72
CA ALA A 105 5.80 -16.14 -12.68
C ALA A 105 6.80 -15.17 -12.04
N VAL A 106 6.41 -14.48 -10.96
CA VAL A 106 7.21 -13.48 -10.21
C VAL A 106 7.80 -14.08 -8.92
N PRO A 107 7.94 -15.42 -8.86
CA PRO A 107 8.00 -16.23 -7.64
C PRO A 107 7.56 -15.55 -6.33
N LEU A 108 6.28 -15.15 -6.25
CA LEU A 108 5.78 -14.53 -5.02
C LEU A 108 5.73 -15.56 -3.89
N ARG A 109 6.04 -15.12 -2.67
CA ARG A 109 5.84 -15.96 -1.49
C ARG A 109 4.33 -16.09 -1.23
N PRO A 110 3.77 -17.31 -1.11
CA PRO A 110 2.39 -17.48 -0.69
C PRO A 110 2.21 -17.05 0.78
N ASN A 111 1.55 -15.92 1.00
CA ASN A 111 1.34 -15.28 2.30
C ASN A 111 -0.11 -15.36 2.79
N VAL A 112 -1.06 -15.77 1.93
CA VAL A 112 -2.46 -15.96 2.32
C VAL A 112 -2.64 -17.32 2.98
N VAL A 113 -3.20 -17.30 4.20
CA VAL A 113 -3.43 -18.50 5.01
C VAL A 113 -4.80 -18.43 5.66
N ASP A 114 -5.35 -19.58 6.02
CA ASP A 114 -6.52 -19.65 6.90
C ASP A 114 -6.18 -19.04 8.28
N PRO A 115 -7.01 -18.13 8.81
CA PRO A 115 -6.63 -17.35 9.99
C PRO A 115 -6.50 -18.19 11.26
N LEU A 116 -7.22 -19.31 11.39
CA LEU A 116 -7.25 -20.14 12.61
C LEU A 116 -6.31 -21.35 12.52
N THR A 117 -6.35 -22.09 11.42
CA THR A 117 -5.53 -23.29 11.19
C THR A 117 -4.14 -22.96 10.67
N ARG A 118 -3.94 -21.76 10.12
CA ARG A 118 -2.70 -21.30 9.48
C ARG A 118 -2.30 -22.10 8.24
N GLN A 119 -3.20 -22.94 7.71
CA GLN A 119 -2.97 -23.63 6.46
C GLN A 119 -2.77 -22.60 5.34
N ASN A 120 -1.67 -22.74 4.60
CA ASN A 120 -1.37 -21.86 3.47
C ASN A 120 -2.18 -22.27 2.24
N THR A 121 -2.67 -21.28 1.53
CA THR A 121 -3.45 -21.45 0.29
C THR A 121 -2.57 -21.88 -0.89
N GLY A 122 -1.28 -21.55 -0.84
CA GLY A 122 -0.28 -21.95 -1.83
C GLY A 122 -0.16 -20.99 -3.02
N ASP A 123 -1.09 -20.06 -3.20
CA ASP A 123 -1.17 -19.25 -4.42
C ASP A 123 -1.55 -17.77 -4.20
N ASN A 124 -1.60 -17.32 -2.94
CA ASN A 124 -2.03 -15.97 -2.53
C ASN A 124 -3.51 -15.64 -2.76
N THR A 125 -4.37 -16.63 -3.00
CA THR A 125 -5.82 -16.46 -3.15
C THR A 125 -6.61 -17.25 -2.10
N GLY A 126 -7.92 -17.03 -1.97
CA GLY A 126 -8.77 -17.77 -1.04
C GLY A 126 -10.02 -17.01 -0.62
N GLY A 127 -10.68 -17.46 0.46
CA GLY A 127 -11.86 -16.78 0.99
C GLY A 127 -11.57 -15.31 1.34
N GLY A 128 -12.14 -14.38 0.58
CA GLY A 128 -11.92 -12.94 0.74
C GLY A 128 -10.60 -12.40 0.19
N MET A 129 -9.79 -13.23 -0.48
CA MET A 129 -8.47 -12.87 -1.03
C MET A 129 -8.37 -13.21 -2.54
N PRO A 130 -7.80 -12.34 -3.39
CA PRO A 130 -7.31 -10.99 -3.07
C PRO A 130 -8.43 -10.06 -2.57
N ALA A 131 -8.06 -9.09 -1.74
CA ALA A 131 -9.00 -8.03 -1.37
C ALA A 131 -9.25 -7.16 -2.61
N VAL A 132 -10.48 -7.14 -3.11
CA VAL A 132 -10.86 -6.37 -4.32
C VAL A 132 -11.78 -5.22 -3.93
N HIS A 133 -11.29 -4.00 -4.13
CA HIS A 133 -12.03 -2.75 -4.01
C HIS A 133 -12.47 -2.28 -5.39
N VAL A 134 -13.68 -1.76 -5.51
CA VAL A 134 -14.25 -1.36 -6.81
C VAL A 134 -14.76 0.06 -6.73
N THR A 135 -14.37 0.88 -7.68
CA THR A 135 -14.86 2.24 -7.86
C THR A 135 -15.33 2.47 -9.30
N PRO A 136 -16.38 3.29 -9.52
CA PRO A 136 -16.74 3.70 -10.88
C PRO A 136 -15.68 4.65 -11.45
N GLY A 137 -15.51 4.64 -12.77
CA GLY A 137 -14.71 5.62 -13.51
C GLY A 137 -14.92 5.48 -15.02
N ASP A 138 -14.09 6.13 -15.82
CA ASP A 138 -14.26 6.13 -17.29
C ASP A 138 -13.54 4.97 -17.98
N ASP A 139 -12.46 4.48 -17.36
CA ASP A 139 -11.58 3.45 -17.92
C ASP A 139 -11.55 2.22 -17.01
N LEU A 140 -11.40 1.04 -17.62
CA LEU A 140 -11.12 -0.19 -16.89
C LEU A 140 -9.65 -0.19 -16.47
N THR A 141 -9.39 0.03 -15.18
CA THR A 141 -8.04 0.00 -14.62
C THR A 141 -7.93 -0.94 -13.43
N ILE A 142 -6.74 -1.54 -13.30
CA ILE A 142 -6.35 -2.41 -12.21
C ILE A 142 -5.15 -1.79 -11.54
N THR A 143 -5.30 -1.41 -10.27
CA THR A 143 -4.20 -0.95 -9.42
C THR A 143 -3.95 -1.99 -8.35
N VAL A 144 -2.71 -2.43 -8.20
CA VAL A 144 -2.31 -3.40 -7.16
C VAL A 144 -1.47 -2.69 -6.11
N LEU A 145 -1.68 -3.06 -4.84
CA LEU A 145 -0.94 -2.58 -3.69
C LEU A 145 -0.56 -3.79 -2.82
N PRO A 146 0.54 -4.50 -3.12
CA PRO A 146 0.98 -5.63 -2.31
C PRO A 146 1.39 -5.20 -0.91
N LYS A 147 0.67 -5.69 0.10
CA LYS A 147 0.80 -5.21 1.47
C LYS A 147 1.62 -6.16 2.32
N GLY A 148 2.86 -5.76 2.66
CA GLY A 148 3.70 -6.48 3.61
C GLY A 148 3.12 -6.48 5.02
N ALA A 149 3.20 -7.61 5.72
CA ALA A 149 2.58 -7.83 7.02
C ALA A 149 3.25 -6.99 8.13
N GLY A 150 4.57 -6.78 8.04
CA GLY A 150 5.31 -5.97 9.03
C GLY A 150 4.77 -4.55 9.15
N ALA A 151 4.43 -3.93 8.01
CA ALA A 151 3.82 -2.62 7.97
C ALA A 151 2.31 -2.66 8.23
N GLU A 152 1.60 -3.64 7.64
CA GLU A 152 0.15 -3.75 7.81
C GLU A 152 -0.26 -3.88 9.28
N ASN A 153 0.43 -4.74 10.03
CA ASN A 153 0.13 -5.03 11.43
C ASN A 153 0.47 -3.86 12.38
N CYS A 154 1.18 -2.84 11.90
CA CYS A 154 1.46 -1.61 12.64
C CYS A 154 0.39 -0.53 12.44
N SER A 155 -0.59 -0.77 11.58
CA SER A 155 -1.69 0.17 11.31
C SER A 155 -2.65 0.25 12.50
N ARG A 156 -3.23 1.42 12.74
CA ARG A 156 -4.18 1.66 13.84
C ARG A 156 -5.41 2.40 13.36
N ILE A 157 -6.53 2.14 14.03
CA ILE A 157 -7.77 2.89 13.87
C ILE A 157 -8.28 3.32 15.25
N ALA A 158 -8.84 4.52 15.31
CA ALA A 158 -9.48 5.07 16.50
C ALA A 158 -10.78 5.79 16.15
N MET A 159 -11.76 5.69 17.05
CA MET A 159 -12.99 6.48 17.00
C MET A 159 -12.82 7.67 17.94
N LEU A 160 -12.23 8.75 17.44
CA LEU A 160 -12.04 9.96 18.22
C LEU A 160 -13.38 10.68 18.44
N LEU A 161 -13.42 11.52 19.47
CA LEU A 161 -14.52 12.44 19.69
C LEU A 161 -14.44 13.60 18.69
N PRO A 162 -15.57 14.20 18.27
CA PRO A 162 -15.57 15.39 17.42
C PRO A 162 -14.78 16.58 18.00
N SER A 163 -14.61 16.67 19.32
CA SER A 163 -13.77 17.68 19.97
C SER A 163 -12.27 17.43 19.84
N GLN A 164 -11.86 16.26 19.34
CA GLN A 164 -10.46 15.82 19.25
C GLN A 164 -9.88 15.96 17.83
N VAL A 165 -10.43 16.82 16.98
CA VAL A 165 -9.90 17.05 15.61
C VAL A 165 -8.41 17.39 15.61
N GLY A 166 -7.94 18.19 16.58
CA GLY A 166 -6.51 18.51 16.72
C GLY A 166 -5.62 17.33 17.15
N SER A 167 -6.19 16.19 17.54
CA SER A 167 -5.43 15.01 18.00
C SER A 167 -5.07 14.04 16.88
N VAL A 168 -5.49 14.29 15.64
CA VAL A 168 -5.20 13.39 14.51
C VAL A 168 -3.70 13.26 14.26
N ALA A 169 -2.97 14.37 14.23
CA ALA A 169 -1.51 14.37 14.06
C ALA A 169 -0.83 13.58 15.19
N ARG A 170 -1.24 13.83 16.44
CA ARG A 170 -0.76 13.08 17.61
C ARG A 170 -1.04 11.58 17.47
N PHE A 171 -2.22 11.19 17.00
CA PHE A 171 -2.58 9.78 16.81
C PHE A 171 -1.72 9.11 15.74
N ALA A 172 -1.41 9.80 14.64
CA ALA A 172 -0.50 9.32 13.62
C ALA A 172 0.94 9.18 14.15
N THR A 173 1.46 10.19 14.83
CA THR A 173 2.80 10.16 15.44
C THR A 173 2.91 9.06 16.50
N GLU A 174 1.91 8.89 17.37
CA GLU A 174 1.88 7.82 18.37
C GLU A 174 1.84 6.43 17.71
N THR A 175 1.11 6.29 16.59
CA THR A 175 1.08 5.02 15.84
C THR A 175 2.47 4.62 15.36
N VAL A 176 3.24 5.57 14.83
CA VAL A 176 4.62 5.30 14.40
C VAL A 176 5.56 5.08 15.59
N LEU A 177 5.40 5.83 16.68
CA LEU A 177 6.16 5.64 17.91
C LEU A 177 6.01 4.22 18.47
N LEU A 178 4.77 3.70 18.52
CA LEU A 178 4.48 2.34 18.97
C LEU A 178 5.00 1.27 18.00
N ALA A 179 5.04 1.60 16.70
CA ALA A 179 5.56 0.70 15.67
C ALA A 179 7.10 0.57 15.73
N GLY A 180 7.82 1.67 16.00
CA GLY A 180 9.29 1.68 16.02
C GLY A 180 9.89 1.24 14.68
N GLY A 181 10.91 0.39 14.72
CA GLY A 181 11.55 -0.17 13.51
C GLY A 181 10.78 -1.31 12.83
N LYS A 182 9.69 -1.82 13.42
CA LYS A 182 8.94 -2.98 12.90
C LYS A 182 8.44 -2.86 11.46
N PRO A 183 7.93 -1.71 10.98
CA PRO A 183 7.42 -1.59 9.62
C PRO A 183 8.53 -1.29 8.60
N CYS A 184 9.81 -1.49 8.94
CA CYS A 184 10.96 -1.16 8.08
C CYS A 184 10.88 0.30 7.58
N PRO A 185 11.01 1.30 8.46
CA PRO A 185 11.11 2.70 8.05
C PRO A 185 12.31 2.92 7.10
N PRO A 186 12.29 3.96 6.26
CA PRO A 186 11.36 5.09 6.30
C PRO A 186 9.97 4.74 5.73
N VAL A 187 8.91 5.07 6.47
CA VAL A 187 7.53 4.67 6.14
C VAL A 187 6.79 5.69 5.27
N VAL A 188 5.75 5.24 4.57
CA VAL A 188 4.71 6.12 4.01
C VAL A 188 3.44 5.90 4.82
N LEU A 189 2.78 6.98 5.25
CA LEU A 189 1.54 6.88 6.03
C LEU A 189 0.34 7.27 5.16
N GLY A 190 -0.63 6.38 5.07
CA GLY A 190 -1.96 6.71 4.57
C GLY A 190 -2.89 7.00 5.75
N ILE A 191 -3.52 8.16 5.78
CA ILE A 191 -4.43 8.57 6.85
C ILE A 191 -5.84 8.75 6.29
N GLY A 192 -6.79 8.00 6.86
CA GLY A 192 -8.21 8.13 6.57
C GLY A 192 -8.93 8.86 7.70
N ILE A 193 -9.65 9.94 7.39
CA ILE A 193 -10.40 10.74 8.38
C ILE A 193 -11.88 10.78 7.98
N GLY A 194 -12.76 10.49 8.94
CA GLY A 194 -14.21 10.43 8.73
C GLY A 194 -14.70 9.06 8.24
N SER A 195 -15.93 9.00 7.71
CA SER A 195 -16.68 7.77 7.38
C SER A 195 -17.32 7.02 8.57
N THR A 196 -17.63 5.75 8.36
CA THR A 196 -17.80 4.69 9.34
C THR A 196 -16.45 4.10 9.77
N PHE A 197 -16.44 3.22 10.77
CA PHE A 197 -15.25 2.53 11.26
C PHE A 197 -14.43 1.87 10.13
N ASP A 198 -15.06 1.00 9.36
CA ASP A 198 -14.46 0.29 8.23
C ASP A 198 -14.05 1.25 7.10
N GLY A 199 -14.87 2.26 6.80
CA GLY A 199 -14.61 3.21 5.74
C GLY A 199 -13.44 4.16 6.01
N ALA A 200 -13.08 4.40 7.28
CA ALA A 200 -11.86 5.14 7.63
C ALA A 200 -10.61 4.33 7.31
N ALA A 201 -10.62 3.03 7.66
CA ALA A 201 -9.53 2.11 7.35
C ALA A 201 -9.35 1.94 5.83
N ALA A 202 -10.46 1.81 5.08
CA ALA A 202 -10.43 1.75 3.62
C ALA A 202 -9.80 3.03 3.02
N ARG A 203 -10.22 4.22 3.48
CA ARG A 203 -9.64 5.50 3.04
C ARG A 203 -8.16 5.63 3.36
N ALA A 204 -7.74 5.17 4.53
CA ALA A 204 -6.32 5.18 4.93
C ALA A 204 -5.49 4.33 3.96
N LYS A 205 -5.99 3.17 3.55
CA LYS A 205 -5.35 2.34 2.52
C LYS A 205 -5.35 3.02 1.15
N GLU A 206 -6.48 3.59 0.72
CA GLU A 206 -6.60 4.31 -0.55
C GLU A 206 -5.71 5.57 -0.61
N ALA A 207 -5.40 6.19 0.52
CA ALA A 207 -4.48 7.32 0.59
C ALA A 207 -3.05 6.92 0.15
N LEU A 208 -2.65 5.66 0.35
CA LEU A 208 -1.38 5.11 -0.14
C LEU A 208 -1.32 4.96 -1.68
N LEU A 209 -2.44 5.15 -2.40
CA LEU A 209 -2.42 5.14 -3.86
C LEU A 209 -2.12 6.53 -4.45
N LEU A 210 -2.14 7.58 -3.63
CA LEU A 210 -1.84 8.93 -4.07
C LEU A 210 -0.34 9.09 -4.35
N SER A 211 0.01 9.95 -5.31
CA SER A 211 1.41 10.35 -5.50
C SER A 211 1.93 11.00 -4.21
N ILE A 212 3.19 10.69 -3.88
CA ILE A 212 3.90 11.24 -2.74
C ILE A 212 4.89 12.35 -3.12
N ASP A 213 4.89 12.81 -4.38
CA ASP A 213 5.75 13.91 -4.86
C ASP A 213 5.52 15.20 -4.07
N THR A 214 4.29 15.40 -3.59
CA THR A 214 3.91 16.58 -2.81
C THR A 214 3.05 16.21 -1.62
N MET A 215 3.25 16.98 -0.55
CA MET A 215 2.41 16.96 0.65
C MET A 215 1.73 18.31 0.81
N THR A 216 0.46 18.28 1.21
CA THR A 216 -0.23 19.47 1.71
C THR A 216 0.44 19.96 3.01
N PRO A 217 0.21 21.22 3.44
CA PRO A 217 0.75 21.71 4.71
C PRO A 217 0.38 20.83 5.91
N TYR A 218 -0.83 20.27 5.92
CA TYR A 218 -1.30 19.37 6.97
C TYR A 218 -0.60 18.00 6.95
N GLU A 219 -0.39 17.44 5.75
CA GLU A 219 0.40 16.22 5.57
C GLU A 219 1.86 16.41 6.00
N GLN A 220 2.45 17.56 5.64
CA GLN A 220 3.82 17.92 6.01
C GLN A 220 3.97 18.07 7.53
N GLU A 221 3.04 18.74 8.20
CA GLU A 221 3.03 18.88 9.67
C GLU A 221 3.10 17.50 10.37
N ILE A 222 2.30 16.53 9.90
CA ILE A 222 2.31 15.18 10.45
C ILE A 222 3.62 14.46 10.12
N CYS A 223 4.13 14.60 8.89
CA CYS A 223 5.39 14.00 8.47
C CYS A 223 6.56 14.50 9.33
N ASP A 224 6.63 15.80 9.57
CA ASP A 224 7.64 16.44 10.42
C ASP A 224 7.54 15.96 11.87
N ALA A 225 6.33 15.86 12.41
CA ALA A 225 6.10 15.34 13.75
C ALA A 225 6.52 13.87 13.90
N VAL A 226 6.35 13.05 12.85
CA VAL A 226 6.82 11.66 12.82
C VAL A 226 8.35 11.60 12.72
N ASN A 227 8.96 12.42 11.86
CA ASN A 227 10.42 12.49 11.71
C ASN A 227 11.12 12.99 12.97
N ALA A 228 10.48 13.88 13.74
CA ALA A 228 10.97 14.35 15.03
C ALA A 228 11.06 13.24 16.11
N LEU A 229 10.48 12.05 15.88
CA LEU A 229 10.69 10.89 16.76
C LEU A 229 12.11 10.30 16.64
N CYS A 230 12.82 10.63 15.56
CA CYS A 230 14.17 10.16 15.27
C CYS A 230 14.32 8.62 15.32
N ILE A 231 13.29 7.87 14.94
CA ILE A 231 13.33 6.40 14.85
C ILE A 231 14.25 5.99 13.70
N GLY A 232 14.19 6.73 12.59
CA GLY A 232 15.07 6.63 11.44
C GLY A 232 14.91 5.34 10.63
N PRO A 233 15.68 5.19 9.54
CA PRO A 233 15.69 4.01 8.69
C PRO A 233 15.95 2.73 9.48
N MET A 234 15.14 1.70 9.22
CA MET A 234 15.16 0.40 9.89
C MET A 234 15.01 0.44 11.43
N GLY A 235 14.69 1.60 12.02
CA GLY A 235 14.61 1.79 13.47
C GLY A 235 15.97 1.94 14.16
N LEU A 236 17.01 2.33 13.43
CA LEU A 236 18.39 2.45 13.93
C LEU A 236 18.77 3.89 14.35
N GLY A 237 17.78 4.78 14.44
CA GLY A 237 17.99 6.21 14.62
C GLY A 237 18.24 6.92 13.28
N GLY A 238 17.95 8.21 13.22
CA GLY A 238 18.12 9.02 12.00
C GLY A 238 17.04 10.09 11.88
N ASP A 239 17.23 10.99 10.93
CA ASP A 239 16.31 12.09 10.64
C ASP A 239 15.06 11.62 9.88
N VAL A 240 15.17 10.58 9.06
CA VAL A 240 14.08 10.13 8.18
C VAL A 240 13.40 8.87 8.71
N THR A 241 12.32 9.07 9.46
CA THR A 241 11.41 8.01 9.92
C THR A 241 10.28 7.76 8.91
N ALA A 242 9.78 8.81 8.25
CA ALA A 242 8.74 8.77 7.25
C ALA A 242 9.17 9.53 5.98
N LEU A 243 8.89 8.92 4.82
CA LEU A 243 9.07 9.53 3.51
C LEU A 243 7.95 10.53 3.20
N ALA A 244 6.70 10.13 3.49
CA ALA A 244 5.53 10.94 3.17
C ALA A 244 4.30 10.55 4.01
N VAL A 245 3.36 11.48 4.09
CA VAL A 245 2.03 11.29 4.66
C VAL A 245 1.00 11.70 3.62
N LYS A 246 0.01 10.85 3.35
CA LYS A 246 -1.12 11.16 2.46
C LYS A 246 -2.44 11.03 3.21
N VAL A 247 -3.32 12.01 3.07
CA VAL A 247 -4.61 12.08 3.79
C VAL A 247 -5.78 11.96 2.81
N ARG A 248 -6.73 11.09 3.11
CA ARG A 248 -8.08 11.07 2.51
C ARG A 248 -9.13 11.37 3.58
N GLN A 249 -9.98 12.35 3.29
CA GLN A 249 -11.04 12.79 4.20
C GLN A 249 -12.42 12.42 3.64
N GLY A 250 -13.39 12.25 4.52
CA GLY A 250 -14.80 12.09 4.17
C GLY A 250 -15.70 12.59 5.30
N HIS A 251 -16.99 12.70 5.01
CA HIS A 251 -17.97 13.03 6.06
C HIS A 251 -18.14 11.86 7.03
N CYS A 252 -18.45 12.18 8.29
CA CYS A 252 -18.79 11.20 9.33
C CYS A 252 -19.99 11.68 10.13
N HIS A 253 -20.52 10.79 10.98
CA HIS A 253 -21.62 11.11 11.87
C HIS A 253 -21.25 12.25 12.83
N THR A 254 -22.20 13.14 13.16
CA THR A 254 -21.95 14.32 14.00
C THR A 254 -21.36 14.01 15.39
N ALA A 255 -21.54 12.79 15.88
CA ALA A 255 -21.06 12.33 17.19
C ALA A 255 -19.75 11.52 17.11
N SER A 256 -19.10 11.43 15.95
CA SER A 256 -17.92 10.57 15.76
C SER A 256 -16.87 11.21 14.87
N LEU A 257 -15.60 10.94 15.17
CA LEU A 257 -14.47 11.24 14.30
C LEU A 257 -13.62 9.96 14.12
N PRO A 258 -14.02 9.06 13.21
CA PRO A 258 -13.20 7.91 12.84
C PRO A 258 -11.88 8.38 12.19
N VAL A 259 -10.77 7.80 12.62
CA VAL A 259 -9.43 8.08 12.07
C VAL A 259 -8.64 6.78 12.00
N ALA A 260 -8.10 6.48 10.82
CA ALA A 260 -7.22 5.35 10.62
C ALA A 260 -5.88 5.78 10.03
N VAL A 261 -4.82 5.10 10.45
CA VAL A 261 -3.45 5.27 9.95
C VAL A 261 -3.03 3.91 9.42
N ASN A 262 -2.89 3.79 8.09
CA ASN A 262 -2.32 2.62 7.44
C ASN A 262 -0.84 2.88 7.17
N VAL A 263 0.02 2.06 7.77
CA VAL A 263 1.48 2.20 7.66
C VAL A 263 1.97 1.39 6.48
N GLN A 264 2.78 1.99 5.61
CA GLN A 264 3.46 1.32 4.51
C GLN A 264 4.98 1.41 4.72
N CYS A 265 5.69 0.29 4.52
CA CYS A 265 7.15 0.25 4.59
C CYS A 265 7.80 1.03 3.43
N TRP A 266 9.13 1.17 3.47
CA TRP A 266 9.89 1.77 2.36
C TRP A 266 9.63 1.06 1.02
N ALA A 267 9.32 -0.25 1.04
CA ALA A 267 8.87 -1.01 -0.12
C ALA A 267 7.41 -0.66 -0.45
N HIS A 268 7.14 0.61 -0.76
CA HIS A 268 5.85 1.12 -1.15
C HIS A 268 5.54 0.74 -2.62
N ARG A 269 5.29 -0.55 -2.80
CA ARG A 269 4.99 -1.19 -4.07
C ARG A 269 3.57 -0.90 -4.52
N ARG A 270 3.41 -0.31 -5.70
CA ARG A 270 2.11 -0.22 -6.37
C ARG A 270 2.31 -0.08 -7.88
N ALA A 271 1.37 -0.58 -8.66
CA ALA A 271 1.36 -0.41 -10.10
C ALA A 271 -0.07 -0.36 -10.62
N THR A 272 -0.27 0.36 -11.70
CA THR A 272 -1.57 0.49 -12.37
C THR A 272 -1.47 0.01 -13.81
N ARG A 273 -2.47 -0.73 -14.26
CA ARG A 273 -2.65 -1.14 -15.66
C ARG A 273 -4.03 -0.73 -16.14
N ARG A 274 -4.06 -0.09 -17.30
CA ARG A 274 -5.30 0.05 -18.07
C ARG A 274 -5.52 -1.26 -18.84
N VAL A 275 -6.74 -1.79 -18.77
CA VAL A 275 -7.13 -2.99 -19.51
C VAL A 275 -7.64 -2.54 -20.87
N ALA A 276 -6.94 -2.92 -21.94
CA ALA A 276 -7.42 -2.76 -23.30
C ALA A 276 -8.27 -3.98 -23.67
N VAL A 277 -9.53 -3.76 -24.05
CA VAL A 277 -10.50 -4.80 -24.41
C VAL A 277 -10.90 -4.67 -25.86
#